data_AF-A0A3C0G396-F1
#
_entry.id   AF-A0A3C0G396-F1
#
_cell.length_a   1.000
_cell.length_b   1.000
_cell.length_c   1.000
_cell.angle_alpha   90.00
_cell.angle_beta   90.00
_cell.angle_gamma   90.00
#
_symmetry.space_group_name_H-M   'P 1'
#
loop_
_entity.id
_entity.type
_entity.pdbx_description
1 polymer ?
#
loop_
_entity_poly.entity_id
_entity_poly.type
_entity_poly.pdbx_seq_one_letter_code
_entity_poly.pdbx_strand_id
1 'polypeptide(L)' 'MNTQITASPKLFIGIDIHKRSWKVHCATDLSSGKTFSMPPDAELLYEYV' A
#
# COMPACT_ATOMS: atom_id res chain seq x y z
N MET A 1 -2.28 15.87 24.50
CA MET A 1 -3.34 15.11 23.79
C MET A 1 -2.89 13.66 23.75
N ASN A 2 -3.68 12.74 24.31
CA ASN A 2 -3.43 11.30 24.13
C ASN A 2 -4.12 10.88 22.84
N THR A 3 -3.35 10.39 21.87
CA THR A 3 -3.89 9.82 20.63
C THR A 3 -4.36 8.40 20.90
N GLN A 4 -5.65 8.13 20.65
CA GLN A 4 -6.24 6.80 20.71
C GLN A 4 -6.59 6.36 19.29
N ILE A 5 -6.25 5.13 18.92
CA ILE A 5 -6.68 4.53 17.65
C ILE A 5 -8.17 4.20 17.79
N THR A 6 -9.02 4.86 16.99
CA THR A 6 -10.48 4.70 17.04
C THR A 6 -11.03 3.82 15.91
N ALA A 7 -10.20 3.46 14.92
CA ALA A 7 -10.60 2.62 13.80
C ALA A 7 -9.42 1.77 13.30
N SER A 8 -9.71 0.56 12.87
CA SER A 8 -8.79 -0.33 12.15
C SER A 8 -9.11 -0.26 10.65
N PRO A 9 -8.38 0.55 9.85
CA PRO A 9 -8.70 0.73 8.44
C PRO A 9 -8.50 -0.56 7.64
N LYS A 10 -9.31 -0.72 6.58
CA LYS A 10 -9.12 -1.79 5.58
C LYS A 10 -8.13 -1.33 4.52
N LEU A 11 -7.06 -2.08 4.31
CA LEU A 11 -6.06 -1.80 3.28
C LEU A 11 -6.54 -2.30 1.91
N PHE A 12 -6.45 -1.42 0.90
CA PHE A 12 -6.65 -1.72 -0.51
C PHE A 12 -5.34 -1.46 -1.26
N ILE A 13 -4.96 -2.39 -2.13
CA ILE A 13 -3.73 -2.28 -2.93
C ILE A 13 -4.09 -2.39 -4.41
N GLY A 14 -3.82 -1.32 -5.16
CA GLY A 14 -3.84 -1.34 -6.63
C GLY A 14 -2.44 -1.57 -7.16
N ILE A 15 -2.29 -2.51 -8.09
CA ILE A 15 -1.01 -2.86 -8.70
C ILE A 15 -1.12 -2.70 -10.21
N ASP A 16 -0.28 -1.84 -10.77
CA ASP A 16 -0.06 -1.71 -12.20
C ASP A 16 1.23 -2.43 -12.58
N ILE A 17 1.10 -3.53 -13.33
CA ILE A 17 2.19 -4.43 -13.66
C ILE A 17 2.83 -4.00 -14.99
N HIS A 18 4.13 -3.72 -14.96
CA HIS A 18 4.95 -3.51 -16.16
C HIS A 18 6.08 -4.54 -16.22
N LYS A 19 6.79 -4.60 -17.35
CA LYS A 19 7.80 -5.64 -17.63
C LYS A 19 8.97 -5.70 -16.64
N ARG A 20 9.32 -4.61 -15.96
CA ARG A 20 10.52 -4.50 -15.09
C ARG A 20 10.24 -3.90 -13.72
N SER A 21 9.02 -3.45 -13.49
CA SER A 21 8.59 -2.83 -12.25
C SER A 21 7.07 -2.90 -12.20
N TRP A 22 6.54 -2.86 -11.00
CA TRP A 22 5.13 -2.54 -10.79
C TRP A 22 5.00 -1.22 -10.04
N LYS A 23 3.93 -0.49 -10.34
CA LYS A 23 3.52 0.70 -9.59
C LYS A 23 2.41 0.28 -8.64
N VAL A 24 2.65 0.50 -7.35
CA VAL A 24 1.74 0.11 -6.27
C VAL A 24 1.08 1.36 -5.71
N HIS A 25 -0.24 1.35 -5.58
CA HIS A 25 -1.02 2.36 -4.88
C HIS A 25 -1.69 1.73 -3.67
N CYS A 26 -1.37 2.21 -2.48
CA CYS A 26 -2.01 1.78 -1.24
C CYS A 26 -3.05 2.83 -0.82
N ALA A 27 -4.24 2.39 -0.45
CA ALA A 27 -5.27 3.24 0.12
C ALA A 27 -5.98 2.50 1.25
N THR A 28 -6.65 3.24 2.12
CA THR A 28 -7.57 2.69 3.10
C THR A 28 -8.98 3.21 2.86
N ASP A 29 -9.97 2.64 3.55
CA ASP A 29 -11.31 3.20 3.61
C ASP A 29 -11.38 4.58 4.29
N LEU A 30 -10.31 4.98 5.01
CA LEU A 30 -10.24 6.27 5.72
C LEU A 30 -9.38 7.32 5.02
N SER A 31 -8.45 6.92 4.14
CA SER A 31 -7.53 7.85 3.47
C SER A 31 -6.94 7.28 2.17
N SER A 32 -6.61 8.15 1.23
CA SER A 32 -5.77 7.78 0.08
C SER A 32 -4.31 7.76 0.52
N GLY A 33 -3.67 6.61 0.40
CA GLY A 33 -2.30 6.42 0.86
C GLY A 33 -1.27 6.78 -0.22
N LYS A 34 -0.16 6.05 -0.24
CA LYS A 34 1.00 6.36 -1.07
C LYS A 34 0.99 5.57 -2.39
N THR A 35 1.54 6.20 -3.43
CA THR A 35 1.89 5.52 -4.68
C THR A 35 3.40 5.45 -4.82
N PHE A 36 3.94 4.28 -5.18
CA PHE A 36 5.38 4.08 -5.39
C PHE A 36 5.64 3.01 -6.45
N SER A 37 6.89 2.89 -6.90
CA SER A 37 7.33 1.84 -7.82
C SER A 37 8.29 0.91 -7.10
N MET A 38 8.25 -0.39 -7.42
CA MET A 38 9.20 -1.40 -6.92
C MET A 38 9.50 -2.45 -8.00
N PRO A 39 10.54 -3.28 -7.85
CA PRO A 39 10.73 -4.47 -8.68
C PRO A 39 9.52 -5.41 -8.55
N PRO A 40 9.18 -6.20 -9.59
CA PRO A 40 8.01 -7.07 -9.61
C PRO A 40 8.25 -8.33 -8.75
N ASP A 41 8.43 -8.13 -7.45
CA ASP A 41 8.70 -9.16 -6.45
C ASP A 41 7.66 -9.06 -5.33
N ALA A 42 6.84 -10.09 -5.19
CA ALA A 42 5.72 -10.10 -4.25
C ALA A 42 6.17 -10.14 -2.79
N GLU A 43 7.35 -10.71 -2.50
CA GLU A 43 7.87 -10.78 -1.13
C GLU A 43 8.23 -9.38 -0.62
N LEU A 44 8.83 -8.55 -1.49
CA LEU A 44 9.12 -7.14 -1.17
C LEU A 44 7.85 -6.33 -0.89
N LEU A 45 6.74 -6.62 -1.57
CA LEU A 45 5.48 -5.95 -1.28
C LEU A 45 4.88 -6.42 0.06
N TYR A 46 4.98 -7.72 0.36
CA TYR A 46 4.50 -8.28 1.63
C TYR A 46 5.27 -7.72 2.83
N GLU A 47 6.59 -7.59 2.75
CA GLU A 47 7.40 -7.00 3.82
C GLU A 47 7.10 -5.51 4.07
N TYR A 48 6.60 -4.81 3.05
CA TYR A 48 6.29 -3.39 3.15
C TYR A 48 4.94 -3.11 3.85
N VAL A 49 3.97 -4.01 3.75
CA VAL A 49 2.57 -3.81 4.21
C VAL A 49 2.28 -4.43 5.56
#